data_AF-A0A8C5KVC7-F1
#
_entry.id   AF-A0A8C5KVC7-F1
#
_cell.length_a   1.000
_cell.length_b   1.000
_cell.length_c   1.000
_cell.angle_alpha   90.00
_cell.angle_beta   90.00
_cell.angle_gamma   90.00
#
_symmetry.space_group_name_H-M   'P 1'
#
loop_
_entity.id
_entity.type
_entity.pdbx_description
1 polymer ?
#
loop_
_entity_poly.entity_id
_entity_poly.type
_entity_poly.pdbx_seq_one_letter_code
_entity_poly.pdbx_strand_id
1 'polypeptide(L)'
;LEVMRHLVGWVSLAVCMHGLNAELISHLHPPIRDISIASCIFPFIYDDEIHYNCISTHSDFDWCSLDFNFKGRWRYCTANDPPMCTFPFLFRKRTIHNCTKEGYILNRSWCSLTKNYNKDRKWKQCSPLNF
;
A
#
# COMPACT_ATOMS: atom_id res chain seq x y z
N LEU A 1 -49.84 -36.60 -21.98
CA LEU A 1 -49.59 -36.88 -23.41
C LEU A 1 -50.28 -35.78 -24.19
N GLU A 2 -49.55 -34.69 -24.43
CA GLU A 2 -48.95 -34.34 -25.74
C GLU A 2 -49.99 -33.50 -26.50
N VAL A 3 -49.86 -32.19 -26.72
CA VAL A 3 -48.74 -31.48 -27.35
C VAL A 3 -48.81 -29.99 -26.98
N MET A 4 -47.68 -29.44 -26.53
CA MET A 4 -47.38 -28.01 -26.50
C MET A 4 -47.27 -27.45 -27.93
N ARG A 5 -47.94 -26.35 -28.26
CA ARG A 5 -47.32 -25.27 -29.07
C ARG A 5 -48.24 -24.06 -29.20
N HIS A 6 -47.61 -22.90 -29.30
CA HIS A 6 -48.19 -21.57 -29.53
C HIS A 6 -48.69 -20.91 -28.24
N LEU A 7 -47.77 -20.20 -27.58
CA LEU A 7 -47.97 -18.86 -27.00
C LEU A 7 -46.70 -18.32 -26.30
N VAL A 8 -45.54 -18.99 -26.42
CA VAL A 8 -44.24 -18.43 -26.00
C VAL A 8 -43.64 -17.63 -27.17
N GLY A 9 -44.34 -16.56 -27.58
CA GLY A 9 -44.04 -15.82 -28.79
C GLY A 9 -43.44 -14.44 -28.59
N TRP A 10 -43.81 -13.71 -27.52
CA TRP A 10 -43.55 -12.26 -27.45
C TRP A 10 -42.84 -11.75 -26.19
N VAL A 11 -42.37 -12.63 -25.30
CA VAL A 11 -41.61 -12.20 -24.11
C VAL A 11 -40.09 -12.22 -24.35
N SER A 12 -39.61 -12.75 -25.49
CA SER A 12 -38.18 -12.97 -25.72
C SER A 12 -37.45 -11.91 -26.55
N LEU A 13 -38.09 -10.81 -26.97
CA LEU A 13 -37.42 -9.76 -27.77
C LEU A 13 -36.91 -8.56 -26.95
N ALA A 14 -37.36 -8.38 -25.70
CA ALA A 14 -36.84 -7.30 -24.85
C ALA A 14 -35.53 -7.66 -24.13
N VAL A 15 -35.13 -8.94 -24.10
CA VAL A 15 -33.94 -9.40 -23.37
C VAL A 15 -32.66 -9.37 -24.22
N CYS A 16 -32.74 -9.21 -25.55
CA CYS A 16 -31.55 -9.27 -26.43
C CYS A 16 -30.79 -7.95 -26.62
N MET A 17 -31.29 -6.80 -26.17
CA MET A 17 -30.59 -5.50 -26.34
C MET A 17 -29.99 -4.93 -25.04
N HIS A 18 -30.17 -5.60 -23.90
CA HIS A 18 -29.57 -5.17 -22.62
C HIS A 18 -28.38 -6.01 -22.14
N GLY A 19 -28.10 -7.17 -22.76
CA GLY A 19 -26.98 -8.05 -22.37
C GLY A 19 -25.62 -7.65 -22.95
N LEU A 20 -25.57 -7.09 -24.15
CA LEU A 20 -24.30 -6.79 -24.84
C LEU A 20 -23.54 -5.58 -24.25
N ASN A 21 -24.24 -4.70 -23.53
CA ASN A 21 -23.63 -3.49 -22.98
C ASN A 21 -22.88 -3.78 -21.66
N ALA A 22 -23.30 -4.81 -20.90
CA ALA A 22 -22.63 -5.18 -19.65
C ALA A 22 -21.28 -5.88 -19.89
N GLU A 23 -21.17 -6.71 -20.93
CA GLU A 23 -19.92 -7.39 -21.29
C GLU A 23 -18.87 -6.41 -21.84
N LEU A 24 -19.25 -5.44 -22.68
CA LEU A 24 -18.31 -4.44 -23.20
C LEU A 24 -17.76 -3.51 -22.11
N ILE A 25 -18.57 -3.20 -21.09
CA ILE A 25 -18.14 -2.43 -19.92
C ILE A 25 -17.08 -3.21 -19.11
N SER A 26 -17.22 -4.52 -18.92
CA SER A 26 -16.19 -5.33 -18.24
C SER A 26 -14.81 -5.27 -18.93
N HIS A 27 -14.76 -5.06 -20.25
CA HIS A 27 -13.51 -5.03 -21.02
C HIS A 27 -12.93 -3.61 -21.20
N LEU A 28 -13.77 -2.57 -21.19
CA LEU A 28 -13.34 -1.17 -21.34
C LEU A 28 -12.89 -0.52 -20.02
N HIS A 29 -13.33 -1.07 -18.89
CA HIS A 29 -12.97 -0.65 -17.54
C HIS A 29 -13.02 -1.92 -16.69
N PRO A 30 -11.92 -2.67 -16.60
CA PRO A 30 -11.80 -3.74 -15.62
C PRO A 30 -12.18 -3.12 -14.27
N PRO A 31 -12.98 -3.78 -13.41
CA PRO A 31 -13.05 -3.37 -12.02
C PRO A 31 -11.61 -3.30 -11.54
N ILE A 32 -11.17 -2.10 -11.16
CA ILE A 32 -9.82 -1.89 -10.65
C ILE A 32 -9.67 -2.91 -9.54
N ARG A 33 -8.90 -3.98 -9.79
CA ARG A 33 -8.55 -4.93 -8.76
C ARG A 33 -7.64 -4.14 -7.85
N ASP A 34 -8.21 -3.54 -6.81
CA ASP A 34 -7.56 -2.76 -5.74
C ASP A 34 -6.51 -3.58 -4.95
N ILE A 35 -6.24 -4.80 -5.41
CA ILE A 35 -5.22 -5.72 -4.91
C ILE A 35 -3.82 -5.28 -5.39
N SER A 36 -3.69 -4.52 -6.50
CA SER A 36 -2.37 -4.07 -6.99
C SER A 36 -1.88 -2.72 -6.41
N ILE A 37 -2.60 -2.11 -5.46
CA ILE A 37 -2.23 -0.79 -4.87
C ILE A 37 -2.10 -0.87 -3.34
N ALA A 38 -2.19 -2.06 -2.74
CA ALA A 38 -1.99 -2.20 -1.30
C ALA A 38 -0.49 -2.04 -0.95
N SER A 39 -0.09 -0.78 -0.73
CA SER A 39 1.23 -0.39 -0.24
C SER A 39 1.38 -0.72 1.24
N CYS A 40 2.61 -0.99 1.68
CA CYS A 40 2.94 -1.08 3.10
C CYS A 40 2.47 0.17 3.84
N ILE A 41 1.79 -0.01 4.97
CA ILE A 41 1.43 1.10 5.85
C ILE A 41 2.50 1.21 6.92
N PHE A 42 3.14 2.38 6.98
CA PHE A 42 4.06 2.72 8.06
C PHE A 42 3.57 3.98 8.80
N PRO A 43 3.62 3.99 10.14
CA PRO A 43 3.89 2.84 10.99
C PRO A 43 2.71 1.85 11.03
N PHE A 44 2.97 0.60 11.43
CA PHE A 44 1.93 -0.39 11.74
C PHE A 44 2.19 -1.05 13.10
N ILE A 45 1.13 -1.52 13.75
CA ILE A 45 1.17 -2.20 15.04
C ILE A 45 1.10 -3.71 14.80
N TYR A 46 2.09 -4.43 15.32
CA TYR A 46 2.13 -5.90 15.32
C TYR A 46 2.83 -6.38 16.60
N ASP A 47 2.22 -7.36 17.27
CA ASP A 47 2.70 -7.89 18.56
C ASP A 47 2.88 -6.79 19.63
N ASP A 48 1.87 -5.91 19.74
CA ASP A 48 1.86 -4.72 20.62
C ASP A 48 3.01 -3.70 20.40
N GLU A 49 3.80 -3.87 19.34
CA GLU A 49 4.89 -2.96 18.96
C GLU A 49 4.56 -2.15 17.70
N ILE A 50 5.09 -0.92 17.65
CA ILE A 50 4.95 -0.03 16.49
C ILE A 50 6.19 -0.16 15.58
N HIS A 51 5.96 -0.59 14.35
CA HIS A 51 6.98 -0.83 13.34
C HIS A 51 6.96 0.26 12.26
N TYR A 52 8.13 0.82 11.95
CA TYR A 52 8.30 1.93 10.99
C TYR A 52 8.96 1.49 9.67
N ASN A 53 9.28 0.21 9.55
CA ASN A 53 9.95 -0.41 8.42
C ASN A 53 9.44 -1.86 8.29
N CYS A 54 9.78 -2.52 7.19
CA CYS A 54 9.54 -3.95 7.05
C CYS A 54 10.26 -4.72 8.17
N ILE A 55 9.62 -5.76 8.67
CA ILE A 55 10.12 -6.60 9.76
C ILE A 55 10.23 -8.05 9.31
N SER A 56 11.13 -8.81 9.92
CA SER A 56 11.26 -10.26 9.73
C SER A 56 10.68 -11.07 10.88
N THR A 57 9.94 -10.43 11.80
CA THR A 57 9.35 -11.12 12.96
C THR A 57 8.47 -12.28 12.48
N HIS A 58 8.80 -13.49 12.95
CA HIS A 58 8.14 -14.75 12.56
C HIS A 58 8.14 -15.07 11.06
N SER A 59 9.13 -14.59 10.30
CA SER A 59 9.25 -14.83 8.86
C SER A 59 10.72 -14.87 8.42
N ASP A 60 11.04 -15.72 7.44
CA ASP A 60 12.37 -15.73 6.80
C ASP A 60 12.60 -14.50 5.89
N PHE A 61 11.52 -13.82 5.51
CA PHE A 61 11.55 -12.66 4.63
C PHE A 61 10.91 -11.43 5.29
N ASP A 62 11.45 -10.25 4.97
CA ASP A 62 10.90 -8.98 5.42
C ASP A 62 9.47 -8.77 4.89
N TRP A 63 8.57 -8.37 5.77
CA TRP A 63 7.16 -8.14 5.48
C TRP A 63 6.64 -6.87 6.15
N CYS A 64 5.49 -6.41 5.69
CA CYS A 64 4.80 -5.25 6.24
C CYS A 64 3.29 -5.50 6.35
N SER A 65 2.63 -4.77 7.25
CA SER A 65 1.16 -4.74 7.26
C SER A 65 0.61 -3.79 6.20
N LEU A 66 -0.60 -4.10 5.75
CA LEU A 66 -1.43 -3.27 4.89
C LEU A 66 -2.45 -2.44 5.70
N ASP A 67 -2.34 -2.48 7.03
CA ASP A 67 -3.19 -1.79 7.99
C ASP A 67 -2.33 -1.15 9.09
N PHE A 68 -2.78 -0.03 9.65
CA PHE A 68 -2.12 0.55 10.83
C PHE A 68 -2.22 -0.37 12.05
N ASN A 69 -3.38 -0.98 12.29
CA ASN A 69 -3.56 -2.03 13.30
C ASN A 69 -3.61 -3.37 12.57
N PHE A 70 -2.68 -4.28 12.84
CA PHE A 70 -2.59 -5.55 12.11
C PHE A 70 -3.88 -6.36 12.23
N LYS A 71 -4.52 -6.64 11.08
CA LYS A 71 -5.75 -7.44 10.96
C LYS A 71 -5.52 -8.74 10.17
N GLY A 72 -4.28 -9.17 10.04
CA GLY A 72 -3.91 -10.34 9.22
C GLY A 72 -3.66 -10.02 7.74
N ARG A 73 -3.79 -8.76 7.30
CA ARG A 73 -3.39 -8.34 5.94
C ARG A 73 -1.93 -7.89 5.94
N TRP A 74 -1.13 -8.58 5.15
CA TRP A 74 0.30 -8.33 5.01
C TRP A 74 0.81 -8.78 3.64
N ARG A 75 2.03 -8.37 3.31
CA ARG A 75 2.79 -8.92 2.20
C ARG A 75 4.29 -8.81 2.44
N TYR A 76 5.06 -9.57 1.67
CA TYR A 76 6.51 -9.41 1.63
C TYR A 76 6.89 -8.06 1.03
N CYS A 77 7.93 -7.47 1.60
CA CYS A 77 8.51 -6.25 1.12
C CYS A 77 9.40 -6.48 -0.10
N THR A 78 9.44 -5.48 -0.95
CA THR A 78 10.29 -5.39 -2.14
C THR A 78 11.11 -4.11 -2.08
N ALA A 79 12.01 -3.91 -3.04
CA ALA A 79 12.75 -2.66 -3.18
C ALA A 79 11.85 -1.42 -3.35
N ASN A 80 10.59 -1.61 -3.74
CA ASN A 80 9.59 -0.55 -3.92
C ASN A 80 8.82 -0.21 -2.64
N ASP A 81 9.17 -0.84 -1.50
CA ASP A 81 8.51 -0.65 -0.22
C ASP A 81 9.34 0.08 0.85
N PRO A 82 10.18 1.08 0.51
CA PRO A 82 10.90 1.80 1.54
C PRO A 82 9.91 2.64 2.35
N PRO A 83 10.02 2.69 3.68
CA PRO A 83 9.21 3.60 4.49
C PRO A 83 9.50 5.05 4.08
N MET A 84 8.51 5.94 4.14
CA MET A 84 8.68 7.33 3.70
C MET A 84 9.35 8.17 4.79
N CYS A 85 10.16 9.15 4.36
CA CYS A 85 10.67 10.16 5.28
C CYS A 85 9.52 11.02 5.81
N THR A 86 9.56 11.36 7.09
CA THR A 86 8.66 12.37 7.66
C THR A 86 9.34 13.72 7.59
N PHE A 87 8.76 14.66 6.82
CA PHE A 87 9.22 16.03 6.77
C PHE A 87 8.11 17.00 7.21
N PRO A 88 8.46 18.10 7.91
CA PRO A 88 9.74 18.28 8.59
C PRO A 88 9.88 17.36 9.82
N PHE A 89 11.11 17.09 10.24
CA PHE A 89 11.39 16.38 11.49
C PHE A 89 12.37 17.13 12.40
N LEU A 90 12.26 16.90 13.71
CA LEU A 90 13.10 17.53 14.71
C LEU A 90 14.35 16.69 15.02
N PHE A 91 15.54 17.25 14.78
CA PHE A 91 16.84 16.66 15.12
C PHE A 91 17.73 17.70 15.79
N ARG A 92 18.30 17.37 16.97
CA ARG A 92 19.15 18.27 17.76
C ARG A 92 18.56 19.68 17.96
N LYS A 93 17.26 19.75 18.26
CA LYS A 93 16.49 21.00 18.40
C LYS A 93 16.42 21.87 17.13
N ARG A 94 16.71 21.30 15.95
CA ARG A 94 16.57 21.93 14.64
C ARG A 94 15.51 21.21 13.82
N THR A 95 14.76 21.98 13.04
CA THR A 95 13.76 21.47 12.11
C THR A 95 14.44 21.17 10.77
N ILE A 96 14.40 19.91 10.36
CA ILE A 96 15.02 19.41 9.12
C ILE A 96 13.91 19.15 8.10
N HIS A 97 14.07 19.72 6.90
CA HIS A 97 13.07 19.65 5.82
C HIS A 97 13.41 18.67 4.71
N ASN A 98 14.69 18.27 4.60
CA ASN A 98 15.20 17.36 3.57
C ASN A 98 16.14 16.33 4.20
N CYS A 99 16.59 15.34 3.42
CA CYS A 99 17.62 14.43 3.88
C CYS A 99 18.87 15.19 4.35
N THR A 100 19.36 14.89 5.55
CA THR A 100 20.53 15.55 6.13
C THR A 100 21.68 14.56 6.28
N LYS A 101 22.92 15.06 6.22
CA LYS A 101 24.13 14.29 6.52
C LYS A 101 24.63 14.56 7.94
N GLU A 102 23.97 15.47 8.66
CA GLU A 102 24.38 15.86 10.00
C GLU A 102 24.37 14.65 10.95
N GLY A 103 25.45 14.48 11.70
CA GLY A 103 25.56 13.44 12.73
C GLY A 103 25.80 12.01 12.20
N TYR A 104 25.98 11.81 10.89
CA TYR A 104 26.30 10.50 10.32
C TYR A 104 27.75 10.44 9.83
N ILE A 105 28.46 9.36 10.19
CA ILE A 105 29.83 9.10 9.74
C ILE A 105 29.73 8.51 8.32
N LEU A 106 30.64 8.87 7.41
CA LEU A 106 30.69 8.40 5.99
C LEU A 106 29.82 9.16 4.96
N ASN A 107 29.42 10.42 5.23
CA ASN A 107 28.80 11.32 4.22
C ASN A 107 27.47 10.81 3.61
N ARG A 108 26.83 9.81 4.23
CA ARG A 108 25.51 9.29 3.84
C ARG A 108 24.41 10.19 4.40
N SER A 109 23.42 10.52 3.58
CA SER A 109 22.25 11.28 4.02
C SER A 109 21.18 10.37 4.61
N TRP A 110 20.41 10.90 5.55
CA TRP A 110 19.36 10.20 6.25
C TRP A 110 18.18 11.12 6.52
N CYS A 111 17.03 10.52 6.84
CA CYS A 111 15.82 11.23 7.25
C CYS A 111 15.14 10.49 8.40
N SER A 112 14.35 11.20 9.21
CA SER A 112 13.53 10.55 10.23
C SER A 112 12.27 9.92 9.63
N LEU A 113 11.80 8.85 10.27
CA LEU A 113 10.50 8.23 10.02
C LEU A 113 9.40 8.78 10.95
N THR A 114 9.72 9.80 11.75
CA THR A 114 8.84 10.40 12.76
C THR A 114 9.01 11.92 12.79
N LYS A 115 8.05 12.63 13.37
CA LYS A 115 8.16 14.10 13.55
C LYS A 115 9.27 14.49 14.53
N ASN A 116 9.59 13.65 15.52
CA ASN A 116 10.58 13.95 16.54
C ASN A 116 11.65 12.86 16.67
N TYR A 117 12.66 12.92 15.82
CA TYR A 117 13.78 11.98 15.87
C TYR A 117 14.48 11.98 17.23
N ASN A 118 14.57 13.12 17.93
CA ASN A 118 15.25 13.15 19.23
C ASN A 118 14.56 12.27 20.28
N LYS A 119 13.24 12.07 20.16
CA LYS A 119 12.45 11.19 21.01
C LYS A 119 12.44 9.76 20.49
N ASP A 120 12.09 9.59 19.22
CA ASP A 120 11.69 8.28 18.69
C ASP A 120 12.88 7.51 18.08
N ARG A 121 13.92 8.23 17.67
CA ARG A 121 15.16 7.71 17.04
C ARG A 121 14.93 6.77 15.86
N LYS A 122 13.80 6.91 15.17
CA LYS A 122 13.47 6.17 13.94
C LYS A 122 13.92 6.94 12.71
N TRP A 123 14.64 6.26 11.83
CA TRP A 123 15.26 6.86 10.65
C TRP A 123 15.49 5.82 9.56
N LYS A 124 15.76 6.31 8.34
CA LYS A 124 16.31 5.51 7.24
C LYS A 124 17.40 6.26 6.51
N GLN A 125 18.29 5.52 5.85
CA GLN A 125 19.20 6.12 4.88
C GLN A 125 18.38 6.64 3.69
N CYS A 126 18.71 7.83 3.19
CA CYS A 126 18.13 8.32 1.96
C CYS A 126 18.79 7.68 0.74
N SER A 127 18.01 7.45 -0.31
CA SER A 127 18.55 7.02 -1.60
C SER A 127 19.45 8.13 -2.17
N PRO A 128 20.62 7.82 -2.73
CA PRO A 128 21.50 8.82 -3.35
C PRO A 128 20.88 9.51 -4.57
N LEU A 129 19.70 9.07 -5.05
CA LEU A 129 19.03 9.60 -6.24
C LEU A 129 17.98 10.69 -5.97
N ASN A 130 17.64 10.97 -4.71
CA ASN A 130 16.64 11.99 -4.36
C ASN A 130 17.34 13.18 -3.70
N PHE A 131 17.84 14.09 -4.55
CA PHE A 131 18.37 15.40 -4.16
C PHE A 131 17.27 16.45 -4.10
#